data_AF-A0A650EJY7-F1
#
_entry.id   AF-A0A650EJY7-F1
#
_cell.length_a   1.000
_cell.length_b   1.000
_cell.length_c   1.000
_cell.angle_alpha   90.00
_cell.angle_beta   90.00
_cell.angle_gamma   90.00
#
_symmetry.space_group_name_H-M   'P 1'
#
loop_
_entity.id
_entity.type
_entity.pdbx_description
1 polymer ?
#
loop_
_entity_poly.entity_id
_entity_poly.type
_entity_poly.pdbx_seq_one_letter_code
_entity_poly.pdbx_strand_id
1 'polypeptide(L)' 'MLELARKMMRKLNNDLDKNSHTNQSEIYSFMNILKNIQLLKEYEATIQTSKPKQQNFLTPERIREIEREVLGMD' A
#
# COMPACT_ATOMS: atom_id res chain seq x y z
N MET A 1 0.26 2.97 -6.68
CA MET A 1 1.17 3.34 -7.80
C MET A 1 1.45 2.20 -8.79
N LEU A 2 1.74 0.98 -8.34
CA LEU A 2 1.99 -0.16 -9.24
C LEU A 2 0.82 -0.45 -10.20
N GLU A 3 -0.42 -0.29 -9.75
CA GLU A 3 -1.60 -0.44 -10.61
C GLU A 3 -1.67 0.62 -11.72
N LEU A 4 -1.28 1.87 -11.41
CA LEU A 4 -1.20 2.96 -12.39
C LEU A 4 -0.13 2.66 -13.45
N ALA A 5 1.06 2.20 -13.03
CA ALA A 5 2.12 1.77 -13.95
C ALA A 5 1.64 0.63 -14.86
N ARG A 6 0.94 -0.38 -14.31
CA ARG A 6 0.36 -1.48 -15.09
C ARG A 6 -0.72 -1.01 -16.08
N LYS A 7 -1.58 -0.06 -15.70
CA LYS A 7 -2.60 0.52 -16.59
C LYS A 7 -1.95 1.28 -17.74
N MET A 8 -0.93 2.10 -17.47
CA MET A 8 -0.20 2.81 -18.53
C MET A 8 0.55 1.86 -19.45
N MET A 9 1.22 0.83 -18.92
CA MET A 9 1.91 -0.17 -19.75
C MET A 9 0.96 -0.86 -20.73
N ARG A 10 -0.24 -1.27 -20.27
CA ARG A 10 -1.25 -1.86 -21.15
C ARG A 10 -1.74 -0.89 -22.21
N LYS A 11 -1.95 0.38 -21.85
CA LYS A 11 -2.36 1.42 -22.80
C LYS A 11 -1.29 1.61 -23.88
N LEU A 12 -0.04 1.81 -23.47
CA LEU A 12 1.10 1.98 -24.37
C LEU A 12 1.27 0.78 -25.31
N ASN A 13 1.13 -0.44 -24.80
CA ASN A 13 1.21 -1.65 -25.61
C ASN A 13 0.10 -1.70 -26.67
N ASN A 14 -1.14 -1.39 -26.27
CA ASN A 14 -2.27 -1.34 -27.19
C ASN A 14 -2.13 -0.23 -28.24
N ASP A 15 -1.54 0.91 -27.87
CA ASP A 15 -1.32 2.03 -28.79
C ASP A 15 -0.25 1.66 -29.83
N LEU A 16 0.83 0.98 -29.41
CA LEU A 16 1.85 0.43 -30.31
C LEU A 16 1.26 -0.59 -31.30
N ASP A 17 0.48 -1.56 -30.80
CA ASP A 17 -0.14 -2.60 -31.62
C ASP A 17 -1.11 -2.03 -32.68
N LYS A 18 -1.70 -0.87 -32.41
CA LYS A 18 -2.66 -0.20 -33.29
C LYS A 18 -2.01 0.84 -34.22
N ASN A 19 -0.68 0.97 -34.24
CA ASN A 19 0.01 2.10 -34.90
C ASN A 19 -0.52 3.47 -34.44
N SER A 20 -1.11 3.52 -33.25
CA SER A 20 -1.64 4.74 -32.65
C SER A 20 -0.50 5.58 -32.10
N HIS A 21 -0.59 6.89 -32.29
CA HIS A 21 0.44 7.79 -31.81
C HIS A 21 0.37 7.86 -30.27
N THR A 22 1.41 7.33 -29.61
CA THR A 22 1.59 7.53 -28.19
C THR A 22 2.14 8.94 -27.96
N ASN A 23 1.50 9.73 -27.09
CA ASN A 23 2.00 11.05 -26.74
C ASN A 23 3.31 10.93 -25.94
N GLN A 24 4.32 11.72 -26.31
CA GLN A 24 5.62 11.78 -25.61
C GLN A 24 5.46 12.06 -24.12
N SER A 25 4.50 12.90 -23.72
CA SER A 25 4.25 13.20 -22.30
C SER A 25 3.86 11.96 -21.50
N GLU A 26 3.13 11.01 -22.11
CA GLU A 26 2.75 9.75 -21.49
C GLU A 26 3.95 8.82 -21.33
N ILE A 27 4.84 8.77 -22.33
CA ILE A 27 6.10 8.03 -22.25
C ILE A 27 6.98 8.59 -21.13
N TYR A 28 7.16 9.91 -21.06
CA TYR A 28 7.92 10.56 -20.00
C TYR A 28 7.33 10.30 -18.61
N SER A 29 6.01 10.40 -18.48
CA SER A 29 5.31 10.13 -17.22
C SER A 29 5.48 8.68 -16.79
N PHE A 30 5.34 7.73 -17.72
CA PHE A 30 5.55 6.32 -17.46
C PHE A 30 7.00 6.03 -17.02
N MET A 31 7.99 6.59 -17.72
CA MET A 31 9.41 6.46 -17.37
C MET A 31 9.71 7.03 -15.98
N ASN A 32 9.14 8.19 -15.65
CA ASN A 32 9.32 8.78 -14.33
C ASN A 32 8.71 7.91 -13.23
N ILE A 33 7.54 7.33 -13.49
CA ILE A 33 6.90 6.40 -12.56
C ILE A 33 7.76 5.16 -12.37
N LEU A 34 8.26 4.54 -13.44
CA LEU A 34 9.15 3.38 -13.37
C LEU A 34 10.41 3.66 -12.54
N LYS A 35 11.06 4.80 -12.76
CA LYS A 35 12.26 5.22 -12.00
C LYS A 35 11.98 5.33 -10.50
N ASN A 36 10.78 5.74 -10.12
CA ASN A 36 10.40 5.94 -8.73
C ASN A 36 9.74 4.71 -8.08
N ILE A 37 9.57 3.58 -8.78
CA ILE A 37 8.93 2.38 -8.21
C ILE A 37 9.66 1.88 -6.97
N GLN A 38 11.00 1.88 -6.98
CA GLN A 38 11.78 1.36 -5.86
C GLN A 38 11.63 2.24 -4.61
N LEU A 39 11.78 3.56 -4.78
CA LEU A 39 11.53 4.56 -3.73
C LEU A 39 10.12 4.44 -3.15
N LEU A 40 9.12 4.21 -4.01
CA LEU A 40 7.73 4.00 -3.57
C LEU A 40 7.55 2.71 -2.77
N LYS A 41 8.22 1.61 -3.15
CA LYS A 41 8.16 0.35 -2.38
C LYS A 41 8.80 0.51 -0.99
N GLU A 42 9.91 1.22 -0.92
CA GLU A 42 10.60 1.52 0.34
C GLU A 42 9.74 2.44 1.22
N TYR A 43 9.13 3.47 0.62
CA TYR A 43 8.17 4.32 1.31
C TYR A 43 6.94 3.54 1.81
N GLU A 44 6.33 2.69 0.99
CA GLU A 44 5.20 1.85 1.42
C GLU A 44 5.61 0.89 2.56
N ALA A 45 6.82 0.36 2.54
CA ALA A 45 7.35 -0.48 3.62
C ALA A 45 7.53 0.30 4.93
N THR A 46 8.07 1.53 4.88
CA THR A 46 8.22 2.40 6.06
C THR A 46 6.88 2.87 6.65
N ILE A 47 5.86 3.09 5.81
CA ILE A 47 4.49 3.39 6.25
C ILE A 47 3.83 2.14 6.89
N GLN A 48 4.14 0.94 6.40
CA GLN A 48 3.60 -0.29 6.97
C GLN A 48 4.23 -0.67 8.32
N THR A 49 5.54 -0.44 8.51
CA THR A 49 6.22 -0.69 9.79
C THR A 49 5.88 0.34 10.87
N SER A 50 5.39 1.52 10.47
CA SER A 50 4.99 2.60 11.38
C SER A 50 3.52 2.54 11.81
N LYS A 51 2.74 1.55 11.35
CA LYS A 51 1.47 1.26 12.03
C LYS A 51 1.82 0.85 13.47
N PRO A 52 1.42 1.60 14.51
CA PRO A 52 1.61 1.12 15.86
C PRO A 52 0.92 -0.24 15.91
N LYS A 53 1.69 -1.29 16.25
CA LYS A 53 1.08 -2.57 16.61
C LYS A 53 -0.03 -2.20 17.59
N GLN A 54 -1.28 -2.49 17.25
CA GLN A 54 -2.36 -2.37 18.22
C GLN A 54 -1.91 -3.27 19.36
N GLN A 55 -1.36 -2.66 20.41
CA GLN A 55 -1.03 -3.34 21.62
C GLN A 55 -2.40 -3.69 22.16
N ASN A 56 -2.81 -4.94 21.97
CA ASN A 56 -4.07 -5.43 22.52
C ASN A 56 -3.91 -5.40 24.03
N PHE A 57 -4.21 -4.25 24.64
CA PHE A 57 -4.14 -4.01 26.09
C PHE A 57 -5.13 -4.91 26.84
N LEU A 58 -6.15 -5.40 26.14
CA LEU A 58 -7.17 -6.31 26.66
C LEU A 58 -6.91 -7.73 26.16
N THR A 59 -5.90 -8.39 26.73
CA THR A 59 -5.78 -9.84 26.60
C THR A 59 -6.88 -10.54 27.41
N PRO A 60 -7.26 -11.79 27.09
CA PRO A 60 -8.24 -12.54 27.86
C PRO A 60 -7.87 -12.68 29.35
N GLU A 61 -6.59 -12.73 29.71
CA GLU A 61 -6.16 -12.64 31.11
C GLU A 61 -6.50 -11.27 31.73
N ARG A 62 -6.19 -10.15 31.05
CA ARG A 62 -6.48 -8.82 31.59
C ARG A 62 -7.97 -8.54 31.71
N ILE A 63 -8.78 -9.07 30.80
CA ILE A 63 -10.24 -8.98 30.90
C ILE A 63 -10.73 -9.73 32.14
N ARG A 64 -10.24 -10.94 32.40
CA ARG A 64 -10.59 -11.71 33.61
C ARG A 64 -10.15 -11.05 34.91
N GLU A 65 -8.97 -10.42 34.92
CA GLU A 65 -8.52 -9.60 36.05
C GLU A 65 -9.49 -8.44 36.30
N ILE A 66 -9.89 -7.71 35.26
CA ILE A 66 -10.85 -6.60 35.38
C ILE A 66 -12.23 -7.10 35.84
N GLU A 67 -12.72 -8.20 35.27
CA GLU A 67 -14.01 -8.80 35.65
C GLU A 67 -14.04 -9.18 37.13
N ARG A 68 -12.96 -9.75 37.65
CA ARG A 68 -12.85 -10.12 39.06
C ARG A 68 -12.65 -8.91 39.98
N GLU A 69 -11.68 -8.04 39.67
CA GLU A 69 -11.23 -6.99 40.57
C GLU A 69 -12.12 -5.74 40.54
N VAL A 70 -12.74 -5.44 39.40
CA VAL A 70 -13.56 -4.23 39.22
C VAL A 70 -15.04 -4.57 39.19
N LEU A 71 -15.43 -5.66 38.51
CA LEU A 71 -16.84 -6.03 38.33
C LEU A 71 -17.32 -7.08 39.34
N GLY A 72 -16.43 -7.69 40.12
CA GLY A 72 -16.77 -8.70 41.14
C GLY A 72 -17.39 -9.97 40.55
N MET A 73 -17.06 -10.29 39.30
CA MET A 73 -17.52 -11.49 38.60
C MET A 73 -16.50 -12.63 38.79
N ASP A 74 -16.97 -13.80 39.20
CA ASP A 74 -16.17 -15.04 39.34
C ASP A 74 -16.34 -15.99 38.15
#